data_AF-A0A420MGP4-F1
#
_entry.id   AF-A0A420MGP4-F1
#
_cell.length_a   1.000
_cell.length_b   1.000
_cell.length_c   1.000
_cell.angle_alpha   90.00
_cell.angle_beta   90.00
_cell.angle_gamma   90.00
#
_symmetry.space_group_name_H-M   'P 1'
#
loop_
_entity.id
_entity.type
_entity.pdbx_description
1 polymer ?
#
loop_
_entity_poly.entity_id
_entity_poly.type
_entity_poly.pdbx_seq_one_letter_code
_entity_poly.pdbx_strand_id
1 'polypeptide(L)'
;TEDTDPYELFSAYLDVPVVEDNPASIRAHEQAQRRGGKVKAKHKGFEGWGATTALQKLHNLAVWLRNSSIHHDRWIEAVGITLGIDNDTRWSSWYHLIKRTTRKEREIKDFIDKHPECDNFRLNGVEWDTLKRTERFLSVFASGTLWVEGSEASLSQSLTLMDAILTFFEDQKVYPISSR
;
A
#
# COMPACT_ATOMS: atom_id res chain seq x y z
N THR A 1 17.70 17.62 2.06
CA THR A 1 16.77 17.48 3.20
C THR A 1 15.73 16.45 2.78
N GLU A 2 16.09 15.17 2.92
CA GLU A 2 15.43 14.02 2.28
C GLU A 2 14.43 13.34 3.22
N ASP A 3 13.49 14.11 3.77
CA ASP A 3 12.44 13.55 4.63
C ASP A 3 11.10 14.27 4.45
N THR A 4 10.84 14.73 3.21
CA THR A 4 9.52 15.26 2.88
C THR A 4 8.63 14.10 2.48
N ASP A 5 7.61 13.84 3.32
CA ASP A 5 6.57 12.86 3.08
C ASP A 5 6.01 13.06 1.65
N PRO A 6 5.99 12.03 0.79
CA PRO A 6 5.38 12.10 -0.54
C PRO A 6 3.94 12.64 -0.52
N TYR A 7 3.22 12.47 0.61
CA TYR A 7 1.91 13.06 0.87
C TYR A 7 1.96 14.59 0.96
N GLU A 8 2.92 15.17 1.68
CA GLU A 8 3.10 16.62 1.83
C GLU A 8 3.50 17.25 0.49
N LEU A 9 4.34 16.57 -0.28
CA LEU A 9 4.74 17.02 -1.62
C LEU A 9 3.56 17.04 -2.60
N PHE A 10 2.73 15.99 -2.60
CA PHE A 10 1.57 15.91 -3.48
C PHE A 10 0.43 16.85 -3.07
N SER A 11 0.21 17.01 -1.76
CA SER A 11 -0.80 17.94 -1.23
C SER A 11 -0.41 19.40 -1.47
N ALA A 12 0.88 19.76 -1.28
CA ALA A 12 1.40 21.09 -1.57
C ALA A 12 1.39 21.43 -3.07
N TYR A 13 1.50 20.43 -3.95
CA TYR A 13 1.44 20.63 -5.40
C TYR A 13 0.03 20.98 -5.90
N LEU A 14 -1.02 20.58 -5.18
CA LEU A 14 -2.42 20.77 -5.60
C LEU A 14 -3.13 21.97 -4.96
N ASP A 15 -2.57 22.62 -3.93
CA ASP A 15 -3.12 23.80 -3.26
C ASP A 15 -4.60 23.65 -2.82
N VAL A 16 -4.98 22.52 -2.21
CA VAL A 16 -6.38 22.21 -1.82
C VAL A 16 -6.54 22.12 -0.29
N PRO A 17 -7.54 22.79 0.31
CA PRO A 17 -7.81 22.72 1.74
C PRO A 17 -8.37 21.36 2.19
N VAL A 18 -7.87 20.87 3.33
CA VAL A 18 -8.27 19.63 4.00
C VAL A 18 -9.72 19.73 4.51
N VAL A 19 -10.61 18.80 4.11
CA VAL A 19 -12.00 18.72 4.58
C VAL A 19 -12.16 17.51 5.50
N GLU A 20 -12.71 17.73 6.70
CA GLU A 20 -12.83 16.73 7.79
C GLU A 20 -13.95 15.69 7.57
N ASP A 21 -13.68 14.48 8.09
CA ASP A 21 -14.46 13.25 7.94
C ASP A 21 -15.91 13.30 8.48
N ASN A 22 -16.88 12.78 7.71
CA ASN A 22 -18.26 12.55 8.16
C ASN A 22 -18.58 11.03 8.21
N PRO A 23 -19.03 10.46 9.35
CA PRO A 23 -19.29 9.02 9.53
C PRO A 23 -20.33 8.38 8.60
N ALA A 24 -21.11 9.17 7.85
CA ALA A 24 -22.03 8.65 6.84
C ALA A 24 -21.32 8.10 5.59
N SER A 25 -20.14 8.62 5.24
CA SER A 25 -19.37 8.21 4.04
C SER A 25 -18.76 6.81 4.19
N ILE A 26 -18.34 6.45 5.40
CA ILE A 26 -17.74 5.16 5.74
C ILE A 26 -18.71 3.99 5.47
N ARG A 27 -20.00 4.18 5.77
CA ARG A 27 -21.03 3.13 5.59
C ARG A 27 -21.41 2.89 4.13
N ALA A 28 -21.32 3.92 3.29
CA ALA A 28 -21.59 3.81 1.86
C ALA A 28 -20.48 3.02 1.13
N HIS A 29 -19.22 3.19 1.55
CA HIS A 29 -18.07 2.46 1.01
C HIS A 29 -18.17 0.95 1.31
N GLU A 30 -18.60 0.56 2.53
CA GLU A 30 -18.84 -0.85 2.88
C GLU A 30 -19.94 -1.52 2.04
N GLN A 31 -21.00 -0.79 1.67
CA GLN A 31 -22.09 -1.33 0.86
C GLN A 31 -21.71 -1.52 -0.61
N ALA A 32 -20.85 -0.67 -1.17
CA ALA A 32 -20.37 -0.81 -2.55
C ALA A 32 -19.47 -2.05 -2.73
N GLN A 33 -18.64 -2.36 -1.73
CA GLN A 33 -17.78 -3.55 -1.77
C GLN A 33 -18.55 -4.88 -1.81
N ARG A 34 -19.81 -4.91 -1.32
CA ARG A 34 -20.67 -6.11 -1.33
C ARG A 34 -21.31 -6.42 -2.68
N ARG A 35 -21.32 -5.47 -3.64
CA ARG A 35 -22.08 -5.60 -4.92
C ARG A 35 -21.21 -5.88 -6.16
N GLY A 36 -19.88 -5.95 -6.03
CA GLY A 36 -18.98 -6.20 -7.15
C GLY A 36 -18.96 -7.65 -7.64
N GLY A 37 -19.92 -8.02 -8.49
CA GLY A 37 -19.96 -9.30 -9.21
C GLY A 37 -18.77 -9.48 -10.16
N LYS A 38 -18.21 -10.70 -10.16
CA LYS A 38 -17.02 -11.13 -10.91
C LYS A 38 -17.15 -10.90 -12.42
N VAL A 39 -16.23 -10.11 -13.00
CA VAL A 39 -15.82 -10.25 -14.40
C VAL A 39 -14.38 -10.77 -14.41
N LYS A 40 -14.22 -12.10 -14.56
CA LYS A 40 -12.90 -12.73 -14.70
C LYS A 40 -12.54 -12.82 -16.19
N ALA A 41 -11.96 -11.76 -16.74
CA ALA A 41 -11.11 -11.89 -17.91
C ALA A 41 -9.68 -12.12 -17.41
N LYS A 42 -9.25 -13.39 -17.32
CA LYS A 42 -7.83 -13.71 -17.04
C LYS A 42 -7.01 -13.29 -18.27
N HIS A 43 -6.40 -12.12 -18.21
CA HIS A 43 -5.30 -11.78 -19.13
C HIS A 43 -4.15 -12.76 -18.88
N LYS A 44 -3.87 -13.64 -19.85
CA LYS A 44 -2.65 -14.48 -19.88
C LYS A 44 -1.44 -13.52 -19.91
N GLY A 45 -0.76 -13.37 -18.77
CA GLY A 45 0.45 -12.55 -18.65
C GLY A 45 0.51 -11.64 -17.42
N PHE A 46 -0.60 -11.46 -16.69
CA PHE A 46 -0.56 -10.74 -15.41
C PHE A 46 -0.36 -11.73 -14.25
N GLU A 47 0.87 -11.81 -13.74
CA GLU A 47 1.22 -12.66 -12.59
C GLU A 47 0.69 -12.12 -11.25
N GLY A 48 0.01 -10.97 -11.26
CA GLY A 48 -0.55 -10.36 -10.06
C GLY A 48 0.50 -9.63 -9.23
N TRP A 49 0.08 -9.11 -8.09
CA TRP A 49 0.97 -8.43 -7.14
C TRP A 49 2.00 -9.38 -6.50
N GLY A 50 1.70 -10.69 -6.42
CA GLY A 50 2.62 -11.71 -5.90
C GLY A 50 3.82 -12.06 -6.81
N ALA A 51 3.93 -11.45 -7.99
CA ALA A 51 5.00 -11.76 -8.95
C ALA A 51 6.42 -11.43 -8.43
N THR A 52 6.53 -10.47 -7.50
CA THR A 52 7.82 -10.10 -6.89
C THR A 52 8.07 -10.90 -5.62
N THR A 53 9.29 -11.42 -5.44
CA THR A 53 9.68 -12.21 -4.26
C THR A 53 9.39 -11.49 -2.94
N ALA A 54 9.62 -10.17 -2.87
CA ALA A 54 9.32 -9.36 -1.69
C ALA A 54 7.83 -9.38 -1.31
N LEU A 55 6.96 -9.20 -2.30
CA LEU A 55 5.51 -9.19 -2.11
C LEU A 55 4.99 -10.59 -1.78
N GLN A 56 5.52 -11.63 -2.43
CA GLN A 56 5.17 -13.01 -2.12
C GLN A 56 5.56 -13.41 -0.69
N LYS A 57 6.76 -13.03 -0.22
CA LYS A 57 7.19 -13.28 1.16
C LYS A 57 6.30 -12.58 2.17
N LEU A 58 5.93 -11.34 1.89
CA LEU A 58 5.04 -10.56 2.75
C LEU A 58 3.62 -11.17 2.80
N HIS A 59 3.07 -11.60 1.67
CA HIS A 59 1.80 -12.33 1.62
C HIS A 59 1.87 -13.63 2.43
N ASN A 60 2.94 -14.42 2.23
CA ASN A 60 3.13 -15.68 2.93
C ASN A 60 3.21 -15.48 4.46
N LEU A 61 3.88 -14.41 4.92
CA LEU A 61 3.90 -14.04 6.33
C LEU A 61 2.49 -13.72 6.85
N ALA A 62 1.72 -12.90 6.11
CA ALA A 62 0.35 -12.57 6.50
C ALA A 62 -0.56 -13.81 6.57
N VAL A 63 -0.42 -14.75 5.63
CA VAL A 63 -1.14 -16.04 5.63
C VAL A 63 -0.70 -16.91 6.81
N TRP A 64 0.60 -17.00 7.08
CA TRP A 64 1.14 -17.78 8.19
C TRP A 64 0.61 -17.30 9.54
N LEU A 65 0.61 -15.98 9.77
CA LEU A 65 0.05 -15.37 10.97
C LEU A 65 -1.44 -15.65 11.13
N ARG A 66 -2.19 -15.64 10.03
CA ARG A 66 -3.64 -15.89 10.07
C ARG A 66 -3.99 -17.34 10.39
N ASN A 67 -3.17 -18.29 9.94
CA ASN A 67 -3.51 -19.71 10.03
C ASN A 67 -3.29 -20.30 11.43
N SER A 68 -2.74 -19.54 12.37
CA SER A 68 -2.46 -19.98 13.74
C SER A 68 -2.68 -18.84 14.73
N SER A 69 -3.61 -19.03 15.67
CA SER A 69 -3.84 -18.06 16.74
C SER A 69 -2.59 -17.82 17.57
N ILE A 70 -1.78 -18.86 17.81
CA ILE A 70 -0.52 -18.75 18.56
C ILE A 70 0.48 -17.83 17.84
N HIS A 71 0.58 -17.95 16.51
CA HIS A 71 1.46 -17.08 15.72
C HIS A 71 0.94 -15.65 15.71
N HIS A 72 -0.38 -15.49 15.57
CA HIS A 72 -1.03 -14.18 15.63
C HIS A 72 -0.79 -13.47 16.97
N ASP A 73 -1.02 -14.16 18.10
CA ASP A 73 -0.92 -13.57 19.43
C ASP A 73 0.53 -13.12 19.72
N ARG A 74 1.52 -13.98 19.42
CA ARG A 74 2.95 -13.63 19.55
C ARG A 74 3.34 -12.45 18.68
N TRP A 75 2.81 -12.38 17.46
CA TRP A 75 3.06 -11.27 16.56
C TRP A 75 2.45 -9.97 17.06
N ILE A 76 1.22 -10.00 17.57
CA ILE A 76 0.58 -8.82 18.15
C ILE A 76 1.37 -8.33 19.37
N GLU A 77 1.84 -9.23 20.23
CA GLU A 77 2.68 -8.88 21.38
C GLU A 77 4.01 -8.23 20.96
N ALA A 78 4.67 -8.74 19.91
CA ALA A 78 5.99 -8.26 19.48
C ALA A 78 5.95 -7.02 18.56
N VAL A 79 5.03 -6.99 17.59
CA VAL A 79 5.00 -5.98 16.50
C VAL A 79 3.89 -4.95 16.72
N GLY A 80 2.78 -5.36 17.35
CA GLY A 80 1.67 -4.47 17.73
C GLY A 80 0.75 -4.06 16.58
N ILE A 81 0.76 -4.75 15.44
CA ILE A 81 -0.12 -4.48 14.29
C ILE A 81 -0.67 -5.77 13.68
N THR A 82 -1.84 -5.69 13.06
CA THR A 82 -2.32 -6.76 12.17
C THR A 82 -1.93 -6.41 10.73
N LEU A 83 -1.29 -7.35 10.02
CA LEU A 83 -0.92 -7.15 8.61
C LEU A 83 -2.16 -7.06 7.70
N GLY A 84 -3.22 -7.84 8.02
CA GLY A 84 -4.39 -8.01 7.15
C GLY A 84 -4.08 -8.94 5.97
N ILE A 85 -5.10 -9.47 5.31
CA ILE A 85 -4.93 -10.29 4.10
C ILE A 85 -5.02 -9.35 2.90
N ASP A 86 -4.04 -9.39 2.02
CA ASP A 86 -4.12 -8.73 0.73
C ASP A 86 -5.09 -9.46 -0.23
N ASN A 87 -5.59 -8.73 -1.21
CA ASN A 87 -6.29 -9.33 -2.34
C ASN A 87 -5.35 -9.27 -3.54
N ASP A 88 -4.98 -10.43 -4.07
CA ASP A 88 -4.07 -10.63 -5.21
C ASP A 88 -4.30 -9.69 -6.41
N THR A 89 -5.52 -9.17 -6.56
CA THR A 89 -5.93 -8.31 -7.69
C THR A 89 -6.14 -6.85 -7.34
N ARG A 90 -6.11 -6.44 -6.07
CA ARG A 90 -6.41 -5.05 -5.64
C ARG A 90 -5.20 -4.37 -5.05
N TRP A 91 -4.66 -3.38 -5.78
CA TRP A 91 -3.52 -2.58 -5.36
C TRP A 91 -3.72 -1.90 -4.00
N SER A 92 -4.95 -1.49 -3.67
CA SER A 92 -5.24 -0.82 -2.39
C SER A 92 -5.01 -1.73 -1.19
N SER A 93 -5.34 -3.01 -1.31
CA SER A 93 -5.09 -3.99 -0.24
C SER A 93 -3.60 -4.19 -0.02
N TRP A 94 -2.85 -4.30 -1.12
CA TRP A 94 -1.39 -4.41 -1.10
C TRP A 94 -0.72 -3.15 -0.55
N TYR A 95 -1.17 -1.96 -0.94
CA TYR A 95 -0.67 -0.69 -0.42
C TYR A 95 -0.77 -0.64 1.11
N HIS A 96 -1.94 -0.95 1.67
CA HIS A 96 -2.11 -0.93 3.13
C HIS A 96 -1.26 -1.99 3.84
N LEU A 97 -1.10 -3.18 3.25
CA LEU A 97 -0.21 -4.21 3.78
C LEU A 97 1.24 -3.72 3.79
N ILE A 98 1.75 -3.25 2.66
CA ILE A 98 3.11 -2.73 2.50
C ILE A 98 3.36 -1.57 3.47
N LYS A 99 2.46 -0.57 3.51
CA LYS A 99 2.55 0.60 4.40
C LYS A 99 2.63 0.24 5.88
N ARG A 100 1.89 -0.77 6.33
CA ARG A 100 1.98 -1.25 7.72
C ARG A 100 3.32 -1.94 7.98
N THR A 101 3.77 -2.75 7.03
CA THR A 101 5.02 -3.50 7.12
C THR A 101 6.25 -2.60 7.14
N THR A 102 6.33 -1.60 6.24
CA THR A 102 7.46 -0.66 6.18
C THR A 102 7.57 0.19 7.44
N ARG A 103 6.44 0.60 8.02
CA ARG A 103 6.38 1.33 9.30
C ARG A 103 6.87 0.54 10.51
N LYS A 104 6.88 -0.79 10.44
CA LYS A 104 7.27 -1.71 11.51
C LYS A 104 8.50 -2.53 11.16
N GLU A 105 9.31 -2.07 10.21
CA GLU A 105 10.45 -2.81 9.67
C GLU A 105 11.37 -3.35 10.78
N ARG A 106 11.69 -2.53 11.78
CA ARG A 106 12.57 -2.92 12.89
C ARG A 106 11.95 -4.02 13.74
N GLU A 107 10.72 -3.83 14.19
CA GLU A 107 9.99 -4.80 15.02
C GLU A 107 9.80 -6.13 14.28
N ILE A 108 9.56 -6.09 12.97
CA ILE A 108 9.41 -7.28 12.12
C ILE A 108 10.74 -8.01 11.98
N LYS A 109 11.86 -7.30 11.77
CA LYS A 109 13.20 -7.92 11.74
C LYS A 109 13.52 -8.59 13.08
N ASP A 110 13.30 -7.88 14.19
CA ASP A 110 13.52 -8.40 15.54
C ASP A 110 12.65 -9.63 15.83
N PHE A 111 11.41 -9.66 15.35
CA PHE A 111 10.52 -10.81 15.46
C PHE A 111 11.06 -12.01 14.68
N ILE A 112 11.40 -11.83 13.40
CA ILE A 112 11.93 -12.91 12.56
C ILE A 112 13.25 -13.46 13.12
N ASP A 113 14.11 -12.60 13.68
CA ASP A 113 15.38 -13.02 14.29
C ASP A 113 15.18 -13.91 15.53
N LYS A 114 14.09 -13.70 16.28
CA LYS A 114 13.74 -14.50 17.47
C LYS A 114 12.99 -15.79 17.13
N HIS A 115 12.48 -15.92 15.90
CA HIS A 115 11.64 -17.02 15.43
C HIS A 115 12.25 -17.68 14.19
N PRO A 116 13.16 -18.66 14.34
CA PRO A 116 13.80 -19.34 13.22
C PRO A 116 12.82 -19.99 12.22
N GLU A 117 11.63 -20.38 12.67
CA GLU A 117 10.55 -20.87 11.81
C GLU A 117 10.05 -19.84 10.79
N CYS A 118 10.35 -18.55 10.99
CA CYS A 118 9.98 -17.45 10.11
C CYS A 118 11.05 -17.09 9.07
N ASP A 119 12.18 -17.80 9.01
CA ASP A 119 13.31 -17.41 8.15
C ASP A 119 12.95 -17.37 6.65
N ASN A 120 12.01 -18.22 6.21
CA ASN A 120 11.48 -18.20 4.85
C ASN A 120 10.75 -16.89 4.48
N PHE A 121 10.32 -16.09 5.47
CA PHE A 121 9.67 -14.79 5.27
C PHE A 121 10.64 -13.62 5.33
N ARG A 122 11.92 -13.88 5.62
CA ARG A 122 12.93 -12.84 5.79
C ARG A 122 13.11 -12.05 4.49
N LEU A 123 12.87 -10.75 4.60
CA LEU A 123 13.13 -9.76 3.56
C LEU A 123 14.57 -9.26 3.72
N ASN A 124 15.36 -9.35 2.65
CA ASN A 124 16.69 -8.74 2.57
C ASN A 124 16.59 -7.22 2.34
N GLY A 125 17.72 -6.50 2.41
CA GLY A 125 17.74 -5.04 2.23
C GLY A 125 17.13 -4.55 0.91
N VAL A 126 17.42 -5.25 -0.19
CA VAL A 126 16.88 -4.91 -1.52
C VAL A 126 15.37 -5.13 -1.58
N GLU A 127 14.87 -6.20 -0.95
CA GLU A 127 13.44 -6.48 -0.85
C GLU A 127 12.72 -5.42 -0.01
N TRP A 128 13.29 -4.98 1.11
CA TRP A 128 12.77 -3.86 1.91
C TRP A 128 12.72 -2.55 1.11
N ASP A 129 13.78 -2.22 0.38
CA ASP A 129 13.82 -1.04 -0.47
C ASP A 129 12.79 -1.11 -1.60
N THR A 130 12.57 -2.31 -2.16
CA THR A 130 11.53 -2.55 -3.16
C THR A 130 10.14 -2.28 -2.58
N LEU A 131 9.87 -2.72 -1.35
CA LEU A 131 8.61 -2.42 -0.66
C LEU A 131 8.41 -0.92 -0.43
N LYS A 132 9.43 -0.21 0.06
CA LYS A 132 9.36 1.25 0.29
C LYS A 132 9.13 2.04 -1.00
N ARG A 133 9.81 1.66 -2.09
CA ARG A 133 9.59 2.27 -3.41
C ARG A 133 8.17 2.01 -3.91
N THR A 134 7.67 0.79 -3.71
CA THR A 134 6.30 0.40 -4.08
C THR A 134 5.27 1.17 -3.25
N GLU A 135 5.49 1.34 -1.95
CA GLU A 135 4.66 2.15 -1.06
C GLU A 135 4.57 3.60 -1.56
N ARG A 136 5.73 4.23 -1.83
CA ARG A 136 5.81 5.61 -2.34
C ARG A 136 5.15 5.78 -3.71
N PHE A 137 5.29 4.78 -4.58
CA PHE A 137 4.60 4.80 -5.87
C PHE A 137 3.08 4.74 -5.69
N LEU A 138 2.60 3.83 -4.84
CA LEU A 138 1.17 3.63 -4.59
C LEU A 138 0.52 4.72 -3.76
N SER A 139 1.29 5.44 -2.92
CA SER A 139 0.74 6.52 -2.09
C SER A 139 0.13 7.63 -2.93
N VAL A 140 0.69 7.92 -4.11
CA VAL A 140 0.16 8.91 -5.06
C VAL A 140 -1.26 8.52 -5.52
N PHE A 141 -1.47 7.25 -5.82
CA PHE A 141 -2.80 6.73 -6.19
C PHE A 141 -3.75 6.74 -5.01
N ALA A 142 -3.29 6.41 -3.80
CA ALA A 142 -4.10 6.48 -2.59
C ALA A 142 -4.57 7.90 -2.28
N SER A 143 -3.67 8.88 -2.30
CA SER A 143 -3.99 10.29 -2.10
C SER A 143 -4.88 10.84 -3.22
N GLY A 144 -4.55 10.51 -4.46
CA GLY A 144 -5.31 10.94 -5.63
C GLY A 144 -6.74 10.41 -5.65
N THR A 145 -6.92 9.11 -5.35
CA THR A 145 -8.26 8.52 -5.30
C THR A 145 -9.07 9.11 -4.15
N LEU A 146 -8.47 9.32 -2.97
CA LEU A 146 -9.14 10.02 -1.87
C LEU A 146 -9.64 11.42 -2.27
N TRP A 147 -8.91 12.14 -3.11
CA TRP A 147 -9.31 13.46 -3.61
C TRP A 147 -10.54 13.42 -4.54
N VAL A 148 -10.76 12.30 -5.25
CA VAL A 148 -11.88 12.11 -6.20
C VAL A 148 -12.95 11.17 -5.62
N GLU A 149 -12.84 10.76 -4.37
CA GLU A 149 -13.82 9.91 -3.69
C GLU A 149 -14.93 10.78 -3.07
N GLY A 150 -16.01 11.02 -3.83
CA GLY A 150 -17.18 11.76 -3.35
C GLY A 150 -18.37 11.71 -4.33
N SER A 151 -19.59 12.01 -3.84
CA SER A 151 -20.79 12.08 -4.71
C SER A 151 -20.74 13.22 -5.74
N GLU A 152 -19.86 14.20 -5.50
CA GLU A 152 -19.60 15.35 -6.38
C GLU A 152 -18.38 15.13 -7.29
N ALA A 153 -17.81 13.93 -7.31
CA ALA A 153 -16.67 13.61 -8.16
C ALA A 153 -17.07 13.69 -9.65
N SER A 154 -16.62 14.76 -10.29
CA SER A 154 -16.83 15.01 -11.71
C SER A 154 -15.79 14.28 -12.56
N LEU A 155 -16.15 13.98 -13.81
CA LEU A 155 -15.21 13.46 -14.81
C LEU A 155 -14.02 14.43 -15.00
N SER A 156 -14.26 15.74 -14.96
CA SER A 156 -13.23 16.76 -15.00
C SER A 156 -12.21 16.62 -13.87
N GLN A 157 -12.64 16.38 -12.63
CA GLN A 157 -11.71 16.14 -11.52
C GLN A 157 -10.91 14.84 -11.72
N SER A 158 -11.54 13.79 -12.24
CA SER A 158 -10.81 12.55 -12.60
C SER A 158 -9.72 12.81 -13.64
N LEU A 159 -9.99 13.63 -14.66
CA LEU A 159 -9.01 14.00 -15.68
C LEU A 159 -7.90 14.88 -15.09
N THR A 160 -8.23 15.91 -14.29
CA THR A 160 -7.24 16.73 -13.58
C THR A 160 -6.34 15.88 -12.69
N LEU A 161 -6.90 14.90 -11.99
CA LEU A 161 -6.10 13.97 -11.20
C LEU A 161 -5.14 13.16 -12.07
N MET A 162 -5.61 12.61 -13.19
CA MET A 162 -4.76 11.83 -14.09
C MET A 162 -3.59 12.69 -14.61
N ASP A 163 -3.85 13.93 -15.03
CA ASP A 163 -2.82 14.86 -15.48
C ASP A 163 -1.82 15.19 -14.37
N ALA A 164 -2.29 15.38 -13.14
CA ALA A 164 -1.44 15.62 -11.98
C ALA A 164 -0.54 14.41 -11.65
N ILE A 165 -1.09 13.19 -11.69
CA ILE A 165 -0.32 11.95 -11.48
C ILE A 165 0.74 11.78 -12.58
N LEU A 166 0.38 12.02 -13.85
CA LEU A 166 1.32 11.92 -14.97
C LEU A 166 2.46 12.91 -14.82
N THR A 167 2.13 14.18 -14.56
CA THR A 167 3.12 15.26 -14.36
C THR A 167 4.07 14.94 -13.21
N PHE A 168 3.53 14.49 -12.07
CA PHE A 168 4.35 14.08 -10.92
C PHE A 168 5.38 13.00 -11.29
N PHE A 169 4.96 11.96 -12.01
CA PHE A 169 5.89 10.90 -12.40
C PHE A 169 6.85 11.31 -13.52
N GLU A 170 6.50 12.26 -14.38
CA GLU A 170 7.40 12.84 -15.37
C GLU A 170 8.52 13.65 -14.70
N ASP A 171 8.18 14.47 -13.72
CA ASP A 171 9.16 15.24 -12.95
C ASP A 171 10.13 14.34 -12.17
N GLN A 172 9.62 13.25 -11.58
CA GLN A 172 10.47 12.25 -10.90
C GLN A 172 11.42 11.51 -11.87
N LYS A 173 11.16 11.47 -13.19
CA LYS A 173 12.09 10.90 -14.18
C LYS A 173 13.24 11.86 -14.52
N VAL A 174 12.99 13.17 -14.47
CA VAL A 174 13.97 14.21 -14.81
C VAL A 174 14.99 14.41 -13.67
N TYR A 175 14.62 14.03 -12.45
CA TYR A 175 15.53 13.93 -11.30
C TYR A 175 15.78 12.47 -10.93
N PRO A 176 16.62 11.72 -11.67
CA PRO A 176 17.12 10.45 -11.16
C PRO A 176 17.87 10.79 -9.87
N ILE A 177 17.37 10.29 -8.74
CA ILE A 177 17.97 10.41 -7.41
C ILE A 177 19.46 10.11 -7.57
N SER A 178 20.26 11.18 -7.57
CA SER A 178 21.71 11.10 -7.57
C SER A 178 22.07 10.51 -6.23
N SER A 179 22.56 9.28 -6.26
CA SER A 179 23.13 8.59 -5.11
C SER A 179 24.20 9.49 -4.48
N ARG A 180 23.95 9.88 -3.22
CA ARG A 180 24.98 10.28 -2.27
C ARG A 180 24.73 9.58 -0.95
#